data_AF-E4PQ40-F1
#
_entry.id   AF-E4PQ40-F1
#
_cell.length_a   1.000
_cell.length_b   1.000
_cell.length_c   1.000
_cell.angle_alpha   90.00
_cell.angle_beta   90.00
_cell.angle_gamma   90.00
#
_symmetry.space_group_name_H-M   'P 1'
#
loop_
_entity.id
_entity.type
_entity.pdbx_description
1 polymer ?
#
loop_
_entity_poly.entity_id
_entity_poly.type
_entity_poly.pdbx_seq_one_letter_code
_entity_poly.pdbx_strand_id
1 'polypeptide(L)'
;MSNFDLAAFRKAKFQERAQDVPLSGLTAAGFAGYEGEGDDAKPVPVVFRVRGLTAEELARADQEADKSKLLVKALEKLAGSEAEKIQGMLEALGISEDSPPALAKKLAHVEMAVIAPKLKRSDVVRIAEAFPTDFLELSNQIYDLTGQGKVAQVKRKPSGKTQTSRQA
;
A
#
# COMPACT_ATOMS: atom_id res chain seq x y z
N MET A 1 11.91 27.87 -22.93
CA MET A 1 13.02 27.47 -22.04
C MET A 1 12.43 26.71 -20.86
N SER A 2 13.00 25.55 -20.49
CA SER A 2 12.51 24.75 -19.34
C SER A 2 12.87 25.42 -18.02
N ASN A 3 11.92 25.50 -17.08
CA ASN A 3 12.12 26.03 -15.72
C ASN A 3 12.61 24.94 -14.73
N PHE A 4 13.21 23.87 -15.24
CA PHE A 4 13.67 22.74 -14.44
C PHE A 4 15.15 22.88 -14.09
N ASP A 5 15.45 22.99 -12.78
CA ASP A 5 16.83 23.05 -12.28
C ASP A 5 17.46 21.65 -12.23
N LEU A 6 18.12 21.26 -13.32
CA LEU A 6 18.83 20.00 -13.44
C LEU A 6 19.93 19.81 -12.40
N ALA A 7 20.63 20.89 -12.03
CA ALA A 7 21.73 20.81 -11.09
C ALA A 7 21.22 20.56 -9.66
N ALA A 8 20.15 21.23 -9.25
CA ALA A 8 19.50 20.99 -7.98
C ALA A 8 18.89 19.59 -7.91
N PHE A 9 18.21 19.14 -8.97
CA PHE A 9 17.60 17.81 -9.01
C PHE A 9 18.63 16.69 -8.83
N ARG A 10 19.76 16.76 -9.55
CA ARG A 10 20.85 15.76 -9.47
C ARG A 10 21.51 15.70 -8.09
N LYS A 11 21.51 16.81 -7.34
CA LYS A 11 22.09 16.89 -5.98
C LYS A 11 21.09 16.56 -4.88
N ALA A 12 19.79 16.54 -5.19
CA ALA A 12 18.75 16.31 -4.21
C ALA A 12 18.82 14.89 -3.66
N LYS A 13 18.61 14.77 -2.34
CA LYS A 13 18.34 13.48 -1.71
C LYS A 13 16.83 13.26 -1.70
N PHE A 14 16.41 12.08 -2.15
CA PHE A 14 14.99 11.71 -2.20
C PHE A 14 14.69 10.70 -1.11
N GLN A 15 13.67 10.98 -0.30
CA GLN A 15 13.19 10.09 0.74
C GLN A 15 11.77 9.62 0.43
N GLU A 16 11.45 8.42 0.89
CA GLU A 16 10.12 7.86 0.72
C GLU A 16 9.10 8.68 1.49
N ARG A 17 7.98 8.92 0.84
CA ARG A 17 6.82 9.49 1.50
C ARG A 17 6.10 8.36 2.20
N ALA A 18 5.87 8.52 3.50
CA ALA A 18 5.13 7.55 4.30
C ALA A 18 4.09 8.26 5.16
N GLN A 19 2.94 7.61 5.33
CA GLN A 19 1.78 8.12 6.04
C GLN A 19 1.13 7.03 6.87
N ASP A 20 0.52 7.44 7.97
CA ASP A 20 -0.24 6.57 8.85
C ASP A 20 -1.70 6.61 8.43
N VAL A 21 -2.30 5.42 8.27
CA VAL A 21 -3.64 5.20 7.76
C VAL A 21 -4.46 4.52 8.85
N PRO A 22 -5.43 5.22 9.47
CA PRO A 22 -6.34 4.60 10.42
C PRO A 22 -7.32 3.68 9.68
N LEU A 23 -7.53 2.47 10.19
CA LEU A 23 -8.40 1.46 9.59
C LEU A 23 -9.61 1.24 10.48
N SER A 24 -10.70 1.92 10.10
CA SER A 24 -11.90 2.03 10.94
C SER A 24 -12.63 0.71 11.10
N GLY A 25 -12.70 -0.11 10.04
CA GLY A 25 -13.35 -1.42 10.08
C GLY A 25 -12.64 -2.41 11.00
N LEU A 26 -11.32 -2.51 10.88
CA LEU A 26 -10.47 -3.33 11.75
C LEU A 26 -10.54 -2.87 13.21
N THR A 27 -10.56 -1.55 13.44
CA THR A 27 -10.73 -0.98 14.78
C THR A 27 -12.08 -1.40 15.38
N ALA A 28 -13.17 -1.20 14.63
CA ALA A 28 -14.52 -1.54 15.09
C ALA A 28 -14.72 -3.05 15.31
N ALA A 29 -14.00 -3.89 14.56
CA ALA A 29 -14.02 -5.34 14.71
C ALA A 29 -13.19 -5.86 15.90
N GLY A 30 -12.56 -4.97 16.68
CA GLY A 30 -11.85 -5.33 17.90
C GLY A 30 -10.42 -5.85 17.68
N PHE A 31 -9.83 -5.63 16.50
CA PHE A 31 -8.40 -5.90 16.26
C PHE A 31 -7.48 -4.77 16.79
N ALA A 32 -8.07 -3.76 17.42
CA ALA A 32 -7.41 -2.72 18.17
C ALA A 32 -6.78 -3.27 19.47
N GLY A 33 -5.65 -2.66 19.88
CA GLY A 33 -5.24 -2.72 21.28
C GLY A 33 -6.22 -1.94 22.16
N TYR A 34 -6.17 -2.11 23.47
CA TYR A 34 -6.99 -1.34 24.41
C TYR A 34 -6.11 -0.57 25.38
N GLU A 35 -6.45 0.67 25.64
CA GLU A 35 -5.86 1.51 26.68
C GLU A 35 -6.80 1.59 27.88
N GLY A 36 -6.28 1.33 29.09
CA GLY A 36 -7.05 1.28 30.34
C GLY A 36 -7.29 -0.14 30.84
N GLU A 37 -8.03 -0.25 31.95
CA GLU A 37 -8.36 -1.52 32.61
C GLU A 37 -9.88 -1.63 32.81
N GLY A 38 -10.39 -2.86 32.81
CA GLY A 38 -11.81 -3.14 33.06
C GLY A 38 -12.74 -2.62 31.97
N ASP A 39 -13.99 -2.35 32.36
CA ASP A 39 -15.08 -2.00 31.44
C ASP A 39 -14.93 -0.61 30.79
N ASP A 40 -13.99 0.22 31.29
CA ASP A 40 -13.70 1.56 30.76
C ASP A 40 -12.56 1.57 29.70
N ALA A 41 -12.01 0.40 29.36
CA ALA A 41 -10.93 0.28 28.40
C ALA A 41 -11.35 0.78 27.01
N LYS A 42 -10.55 1.67 26.41
CA LYS A 42 -10.85 2.28 25.11
C LYS A 42 -10.01 1.65 24.00
N PRO A 43 -10.61 1.35 22.83
CA PRO A 43 -9.84 0.83 21.72
C PRO A 43 -8.87 1.88 21.18
N VAL A 44 -7.61 1.48 21.01
CA VAL A 44 -6.58 2.23 20.29
C VAL A 44 -6.79 2.01 18.80
N PRO A 45 -6.93 3.07 17.98
CA PRO A 45 -7.15 2.91 16.54
C PRO A 45 -6.10 1.99 15.90
N VAL A 46 -6.56 1.05 15.07
CA VAL A 46 -5.67 0.25 14.22
C VAL A 46 -5.12 1.19 13.15
N VAL A 47 -3.81 1.38 13.14
CA VAL A 47 -3.14 2.31 12.23
C VAL A 47 -2.02 1.58 11.49
N PHE A 48 -2.05 1.66 10.16
CA PHE A 48 -1.03 1.08 9.30
C PHE A 48 -0.15 2.19 8.72
N ARG A 49 1.16 2.03 8.81
CA ARG A 49 2.10 2.93 8.14
C ARG A 49 2.39 2.41 6.74
N VAL A 50 2.12 3.24 5.73
CA VAL A 50 2.31 2.91 4.31
C VAL A 50 3.23 3.91 3.63
N ARG A 51 3.81 3.53 2.48
CA ARG A 51 4.61 4.43 1.64
C ARG A 51 4.17 4.42 0.17
N GLY A 52 4.69 5.38 -0.59
CA GLY A 52 4.64 5.31 -2.05
C GLY A 52 5.51 4.16 -2.60
N LEU A 53 5.09 3.61 -3.73
CA LEU A 53 5.83 2.61 -4.50
C LEU A 53 6.83 3.28 -5.45
N THR A 54 7.89 2.56 -5.76
CA THR A 54 8.84 2.91 -6.82
C THR A 54 8.33 2.42 -8.18
N ALA A 55 8.91 2.92 -9.27
CA ALA A 55 8.58 2.47 -10.61
C ALA A 55 8.87 0.96 -10.81
N GLU A 56 9.93 0.43 -10.18
CA GLU A 56 10.23 -1.00 -10.22
C GLU A 56 9.13 -1.82 -9.53
N GLU A 57 8.66 -1.37 -8.37
CA GLU A 57 7.60 -2.06 -7.64
C GLU A 57 6.27 -1.98 -8.37
N LEU A 58 5.95 -0.86 -9.02
CA LEU A 58 4.77 -0.76 -9.89
C LEU A 58 4.84 -1.78 -11.04
N ALA A 59 5.99 -1.86 -11.72
CA ALA A 59 6.18 -2.84 -12.79
C ALA A 59 6.10 -4.28 -12.26
N ARG A 60 6.61 -4.54 -11.06
CA ARG A 60 6.49 -5.85 -10.39
C ARG A 60 5.03 -6.19 -10.10
N ALA A 61 4.23 -5.24 -9.61
CA ALA A 61 2.80 -5.45 -9.37
C ALA A 61 2.03 -5.76 -10.66
N ASP A 62 2.37 -5.09 -11.76
CA ASP A 62 1.81 -5.39 -13.08
C ASP A 62 2.15 -6.82 -13.51
N GLN A 63 3.41 -7.26 -13.31
CA GLN A 63 3.82 -8.63 -13.59
C GLN A 63 3.11 -9.67 -12.72
N GLU A 64 2.83 -9.38 -11.45
CA GLU A 64 2.12 -10.32 -10.57
C GLU A 64 0.69 -10.60 -11.08
N ALA A 65 0.01 -9.60 -11.65
CA ALA A 65 -1.30 -9.79 -12.28
C ALA A 65 -1.22 -10.71 -13.51
N ASP A 66 -0.13 -10.65 -14.28
CA ASP A 66 0.08 -11.51 -15.45
C ASP A 66 0.55 -12.92 -15.07
N LYS A 67 1.45 -13.05 -14.10
CA LYS A 67 1.92 -14.36 -13.58
C LYS A 67 0.78 -15.18 -13.00
N SER A 68 -0.14 -14.52 -12.30
CA SER A 68 -1.33 -15.17 -11.74
C SER A 68 -2.09 -15.94 -12.83
N LYS A 69 -2.33 -15.32 -14.00
CA LYS A 69 -2.99 -15.97 -15.14
C LYS A 69 -2.19 -17.14 -15.72
N LEU A 70 -0.86 -17.01 -15.76
CA LEU A 70 0.01 -18.09 -16.28
C LEU A 70 0.04 -19.30 -15.34
N LEU A 71 0.05 -19.07 -14.02
CA LEU A 71 0.03 -20.13 -13.02
C LEU A 71 -1.25 -20.94 -13.08
N VAL A 72 -2.42 -20.28 -13.22
CA VAL A 72 -3.67 -21.04 -13.30
C VAL A 72 -3.74 -21.86 -14.59
N LYS A 73 -3.35 -21.29 -15.74
CA LYS A 73 -3.24 -22.04 -17.00
C LYS A 73 -2.25 -23.22 -16.96
N ALA A 74 -1.21 -23.12 -16.12
CA ALA A 74 -0.28 -24.23 -15.92
C ALA A 74 -0.92 -25.34 -15.07
N LEU A 75 -1.75 -24.98 -14.10
CA LEU A 75 -2.50 -25.92 -13.27
C LEU A 75 -3.58 -26.66 -14.05
N GLU A 76 -4.27 -26.02 -14.98
CA GLU A 76 -5.26 -26.67 -15.85
C GLU A 76 -4.65 -27.85 -16.65
N LYS A 77 -3.35 -27.79 -16.92
CA LYS A 77 -2.60 -28.85 -17.63
C LYS A 77 -2.10 -29.95 -16.70
N LEU A 78 -2.17 -29.75 -15.39
CA LEU A 78 -1.76 -30.70 -14.37
C LEU A 78 -2.98 -31.54 -13.98
N ALA A 79 -2.83 -32.87 -13.93
CA ALA A 79 -3.92 -33.78 -13.58
C ALA A 79 -3.74 -34.38 -12.18
N GLY A 80 -4.84 -34.59 -11.47
CA GLY A 80 -4.89 -35.31 -10.20
C GLY A 80 -5.01 -34.42 -8.95
N SER A 81 -4.99 -35.07 -7.78
CA SER A 81 -5.24 -34.43 -6.47
C SER A 81 -4.15 -33.43 -6.04
N GLU A 82 -2.98 -33.46 -6.67
CA GLU A 82 -1.95 -32.43 -6.48
C GLU A 82 -2.34 -31.10 -7.12
N ALA A 83 -3.03 -31.12 -8.27
CA ALA A 83 -3.51 -29.91 -8.93
C ALA A 83 -4.55 -29.19 -8.06
N GLU A 84 -5.49 -29.93 -7.46
CA GLU A 84 -6.49 -29.38 -6.54
C GLU A 84 -5.86 -28.76 -5.29
N LYS A 85 -4.82 -29.39 -4.72
CA LYS A 85 -4.09 -28.84 -3.57
C LYS A 85 -3.37 -27.54 -3.93
N ILE A 86 -2.68 -27.50 -5.07
CA ILE A 86 -1.97 -26.29 -5.51
C ILE A 86 -2.97 -25.18 -5.84
N GLN A 87 -4.11 -25.51 -6.47
CA GLN A 87 -5.19 -24.57 -6.72
C GLN A 87 -5.71 -23.93 -5.43
N GLY A 88 -6.01 -24.74 -4.40
CA GLY A 88 -6.44 -24.20 -3.10
C GLY A 88 -5.38 -23.32 -2.42
N MET A 89 -4.09 -23.62 -2.60
CA MET A 89 -3.00 -22.75 -2.12
C MET A 89 -2.94 -21.42 -2.87
N LEU A 90 -3.15 -21.42 -4.19
CA LEU A 90 -3.18 -20.20 -4.99
C LEU A 90 -4.39 -19.32 -4.65
N GLU A 91 -5.56 -19.93 -4.47
CA GLU A 91 -6.77 -19.21 -4.07
C GLU A 91 -6.60 -18.52 -2.71
N ALA A 92 -5.97 -19.19 -1.74
CA ALA A 92 -5.62 -18.59 -0.45
C ALA A 92 -4.64 -17.40 -0.57
N LEU A 93 -3.92 -17.29 -1.69
CA LEU A 93 -3.04 -16.17 -2.02
C LEU A 93 -3.72 -15.12 -2.92
N GLY A 94 -5.03 -15.25 -3.17
CA GLY A 94 -5.84 -14.37 -4.00
C GLY A 94 -5.67 -14.62 -5.50
N ILE A 95 -5.07 -15.74 -5.90
CA ILE A 95 -4.80 -16.11 -7.29
C ILE A 95 -5.84 -17.14 -7.72
N SER A 96 -6.76 -16.72 -8.60
CA SER A 96 -7.74 -17.59 -9.26
C SER A 96 -7.97 -17.11 -10.70
N GLU A 97 -8.66 -17.92 -11.53
CA GLU A 97 -8.99 -17.53 -12.91
C GLU A 97 -9.91 -16.30 -12.96
N ASP A 98 -10.84 -16.23 -12.02
CA ASP A 98 -11.85 -15.18 -11.94
C ASP A 98 -11.36 -13.92 -11.22
N SER A 99 -10.18 -13.96 -10.58
CA SER A 99 -9.61 -12.81 -9.89
C SER A 99 -9.38 -11.65 -10.85
N PRO A 100 -10.04 -10.49 -10.65
CA PRO A 100 -9.84 -9.34 -11.52
C PRO A 100 -8.37 -8.88 -11.48
N PRO A 101 -7.72 -8.60 -12.64
CA PRO A 101 -6.32 -8.16 -12.67
C PRO A 101 -6.05 -6.91 -11.82
N ALA A 102 -7.05 -6.02 -11.75
CA ALA A 102 -6.99 -4.84 -10.90
C ALA A 102 -6.90 -5.17 -9.40
N LEU A 103 -7.56 -6.25 -8.96
CA LEU A 103 -7.48 -6.73 -7.57
C LEU A 103 -6.10 -7.32 -7.28
N ALA A 104 -5.59 -8.20 -8.15
CA ALA A 104 -4.26 -8.79 -8.02
C ALA A 104 -3.16 -7.71 -7.90
N LYS A 105 -3.25 -6.67 -8.74
CA LYS A 105 -2.37 -5.50 -8.67
C LYS A 105 -2.49 -4.76 -7.33
N LYS A 106 -3.71 -4.52 -6.85
CA LYS A 106 -3.93 -3.84 -5.55
C LYS A 106 -3.42 -4.66 -4.37
N LEU A 107 -3.59 -5.99 -4.38
CA LEU A 107 -3.04 -6.89 -3.36
C LEU A 107 -1.51 -6.76 -3.31
N ALA A 108 -0.86 -6.79 -4.47
CA ALA A 108 0.59 -6.61 -4.57
C ALA A 108 1.04 -5.21 -4.10
N HIS A 109 0.28 -4.16 -4.42
CA HIS A 109 0.57 -2.81 -3.95
C HIS A 109 0.58 -2.74 -2.41
N VAL A 110 -0.46 -3.26 -1.77
CA VAL A 110 -0.58 -3.23 -0.31
C VAL A 110 0.53 -4.08 0.34
N GLU A 111 0.80 -5.28 -0.17
CA GLU A 111 1.88 -6.13 0.34
C GLU A 111 3.25 -5.44 0.33
N MET A 112 3.59 -4.73 -0.75
CA MET A 112 4.91 -4.08 -0.89
C MET A 112 5.01 -2.73 -0.17
N ALA A 113 3.90 -1.99 -0.06
CA ALA A 113 3.90 -0.61 0.42
C ALA A 113 3.59 -0.45 1.91
N VAL A 114 2.99 -1.45 2.56
CA VAL A 114 2.78 -1.41 4.01
C VAL A 114 4.13 -1.63 4.71
N ILE A 115 4.53 -0.64 5.51
CA ILE A 115 5.77 -0.66 6.29
C ILE A 115 5.53 -1.36 7.64
N ALA A 116 4.43 -1.00 8.30
CA ALA A 116 4.08 -1.51 9.62
C ALA A 116 2.55 -1.61 9.76
N PRO A 117 2.01 -2.76 10.22
CA PRO A 117 2.71 -4.02 10.47
C PRO A 117 3.23 -4.66 9.17
N LYS A 118 4.25 -5.52 9.25
CA LYS A 118 4.70 -6.26 8.06
C LYS A 118 3.67 -7.33 7.70
N LEU A 119 3.09 -7.22 6.51
CA LEU A 119 2.08 -8.15 6.02
C LEU A 119 2.68 -9.16 5.05
N LYS A 120 2.18 -10.39 5.07
CA LYS A 120 2.35 -11.38 4.00
C LYS A 120 1.15 -11.30 3.05
N ARG A 121 1.29 -11.83 1.84
CA ARG A 121 0.18 -11.92 0.88
C ARG A 121 -1.13 -12.45 1.48
N SER A 122 -1.08 -13.54 2.26
CA SER A 122 -2.26 -14.13 2.91
C SER A 122 -2.99 -13.14 3.83
N ASP A 123 -2.24 -12.29 4.54
CA ASP A 123 -2.81 -11.29 5.45
C ASP A 123 -3.54 -10.22 4.63
N VAL A 124 -2.94 -9.78 3.53
CA VAL A 124 -3.53 -8.78 2.62
C VAL A 124 -4.81 -9.31 1.97
N VAL A 125 -4.80 -10.56 1.50
CA VAL A 125 -5.99 -11.23 0.96
C VAL A 125 -7.08 -11.29 2.02
N ARG A 126 -6.73 -11.68 3.25
CA ARG A 126 -7.69 -11.75 4.35
C ARG A 126 -8.31 -10.39 4.67
N ILE A 127 -7.52 -9.31 4.65
CA ILE A 127 -8.03 -7.95 4.83
C ILE A 127 -8.93 -7.56 3.66
N ALA A 128 -8.56 -7.87 2.41
CA ALA A 128 -9.38 -7.57 1.24
C ALA A 128 -10.75 -8.27 1.27
N GLU A 129 -10.79 -9.51 1.76
CA GLU A 129 -12.03 -10.30 1.89
C GLU A 129 -12.91 -9.82 3.05
N ALA A 130 -12.32 -9.65 4.24
CA ALA A 130 -13.08 -9.38 5.47
C ALA A 130 -13.33 -7.88 5.71
N PHE A 131 -12.43 -7.02 5.23
CA PHE A 131 -12.44 -5.57 5.43
C PHE A 131 -12.18 -4.82 4.11
N PRO A 132 -13.04 -5.01 3.08
CA PRO A 132 -12.80 -4.48 1.74
C PRO A 132 -12.66 -2.96 1.70
N THR A 133 -13.38 -2.23 2.56
CA THR A 133 -13.27 -0.76 2.64
C THR A 133 -11.91 -0.32 3.18
N ASP A 134 -11.42 -0.93 4.26
CA ASP A 134 -10.09 -0.63 4.82
C ASP A 134 -8.98 -1.03 3.82
N PHE A 135 -9.14 -2.16 3.12
CA PHE A 135 -8.24 -2.55 2.04
C PHE A 135 -8.18 -1.51 0.92
N LEU A 136 -9.33 -0.99 0.49
CA LEU A 136 -9.39 0.04 -0.53
C LEU A 136 -8.79 1.36 -0.04
N GLU A 137 -8.97 1.71 1.22
CA GLU A 137 -8.36 2.89 1.84
C GLU A 137 -6.83 2.81 1.82
N LEU A 138 -6.26 1.67 2.23
CA LEU A 138 -4.82 1.41 2.11
C LEU A 138 -4.36 1.55 0.65
N SER A 139 -5.05 0.86 -0.26
CA SER A 139 -4.69 0.84 -1.68
C SER A 139 -4.69 2.25 -2.28
N ASN A 140 -5.72 3.04 -2.00
CA ASN A 140 -5.86 4.39 -2.54
C ASN A 140 -4.80 5.32 -1.95
N GLN A 141 -4.55 5.24 -0.64
CA GLN A 141 -3.50 6.02 -0.01
C GLN A 141 -2.12 5.70 -0.59
N ILE A 142 -1.82 4.43 -0.86
CA ILE A 142 -0.57 4.02 -1.52
C ILE A 142 -0.47 4.62 -2.93
N TYR A 143 -1.56 4.60 -3.70
CA TYR A 143 -1.61 5.23 -5.02
C TYR A 143 -1.34 6.74 -4.96
N ASP A 144 -1.96 7.44 -4.01
CA ASP A 144 -1.77 8.88 -3.84
C ASP A 144 -0.34 9.23 -3.46
N LEU A 145 0.27 8.49 -2.54
CA LEU A 145 1.67 8.66 -2.16
C LEU A 145 2.62 8.37 -3.32
N THR A 146 2.29 7.36 -4.13
CA THR A 146 3.07 6.98 -5.32
C THR A 146 3.01 8.08 -6.37
N GLY A 147 1.83 8.65 -6.63
CA GLY A 147 1.64 9.75 -7.58
C GLY A 147 2.38 11.04 -7.17
N GLN A 148 2.53 11.29 -5.87
CA GLN A 148 3.31 12.41 -5.34
C GLN A 148 4.83 12.21 -5.46
N GLY A 149 5.28 10.99 -5.71
CA GLY A 149 6.69 10.63 -5.73
C GLY A 149 7.40 10.83 -4.38
N LYS A 150 8.72 10.62 -4.41
CA LYS A 150 9.60 10.81 -3.25
C LYS A 150 9.73 12.29 -2.89
N VAL A 151 9.89 12.57 -1.59
CA VAL A 151 10.13 13.92 -1.09
C VAL A 151 11.59 14.29 -1.34
N ALA A 152 11.80 15.35 -2.13
CA ALA A 152 13.11 15.92 -2.35
C ALA A 152 13.53 16.80 -1.16
N GLN A 153 14.63 16.46 -0.51
CA GLN A 153 15.25 17.26 0.54
C GLN A 153 16.07 18.39 -0.11
N VAL A 154 15.37 19.38 -0.69
CA VAL A 154 15.98 20.59 -1.26
C VAL A 154 15.79 21.77 -0.32
N LYS A 155 16.84 22.56 -0.09
CA LYS A 155 16.71 23.84 0.61
C LYS A 155 15.79 24.74 -0.22
N ARG A 156 14.57 24.97 0.27
CA ARG A 156 13.65 25.94 -0.34
C ARG A 156 14.31 27.31 -0.28
N LYS A 157 14.30 28.05 -1.40
CA LYS A 157 14.65 29.48 -1.35
C LYS A 157 13.69 30.16 -0.36
N PRO A 158 14.16 31.05 0.53
CA PRO A 158 13.28 31.79 1.43
C PRO A 158 12.20 32.47 0.58
N SER A 159 10.93 32.22 0.88
CA SER A 159 9.83 32.99 0.30
C SER A 159 9.85 34.36 0.98
N GLY A 160 10.76 35.22 0.53
CA GLY A 160 10.91 36.57 1.03
C GLY A 160 9.74 37.44 0.60
N LYS A 161 8.62 37.32 1.33
CA LYS A 161 7.62 38.39 1.48
C LYS A 161 7.25 38.49 2.95
N THR A 162 8.19 38.94 3.76
CA THR A 162 7.87 39.50 5.08
C THR A 162 7.12 40.80 4.81
N GLN A 163 5.80 40.79 4.99
CA GLN A 163 5.01 42.00 5.07
C GLN A 163 5.50 42.75 6.32
N THR A 164 6.19 43.87 6.14
CA THR A 164 6.49 44.78 7.24
C THR A 164 5.15 45.27 7.81
N SER A 165 4.73 44.73 8.95
CA SER A 165 3.70 45.35 9.76
C SER A 165 4.24 46.69 10.24
N ARG A 166 3.71 47.79 9.71
CA ARG A 166 3.83 49.10 10.37
C ARG A 166 3.00 49.04 11.64
N GLN A 167 3.67 49.13 12.79
CA GLN A 167 3.00 49.44 14.06
C GLN A 167 2.42 50.85 13.96
N ALA A 168 1.15 50.98 14.33
CA ALA A 168 0.49 52.24 14.66
C ALA A 168 0.53 52.43 16.18
#